data_AF-A0A0V0Y2A5-F1
#
_entry.id   AF-A0A0V0Y2A5-F1
#
_cell.length_a   1.000
_cell.length_b   1.000
_cell.length_c   1.000
_cell.angle_alpha   90.00
_cell.angle_beta   90.00
_cell.angle_gamma   90.00
#
_symmetry.space_group_name_H-M   'P 1'
#
loop_
_entity.id
_entity.type
_entity.pdbx_description
1 polymer ?
#
loop_
_entity_poly.entity_id
_entity_poly.type
_entity_poly.pdbx_seq_one_letter_code
_entity_poly.pdbx_strand_id
1 'polypeptide(L)' 'MVQAISEYRFSNTVDLKSAYFQILISVRDKSYTAFEAGGRHYQSKHTLFGVTSTVAYFQSHG' A
#
# COMPACT_ATOMS: atom_id res chain seq x y z
N MET A 1 -12.38 -2.16 18.65
CA MET A 1 -11.25 -2.97 18.13
C MET A 1 -10.01 -2.86 19.01
N VAL A 2 -9.45 -1.66 19.22
CA VAL A 2 -8.25 -1.46 20.06
C VAL A 2 -8.40 -2.01 21.50
N GLN A 3 -9.54 -1.77 22.15
CA GLN A 3 -9.81 -2.31 23.49
C GLN A 3 -9.84 -3.83 23.53
N ALA A 4 -10.31 -4.49 22.47
CA ALA A 4 -10.32 -5.95 22.40
C ALA A 4 -8.92 -6.53 22.14
N ILE A 5 -8.06 -5.82 21.40
CA ILE A 5 -6.69 -6.25 21.11
C ILE A 5 -5.79 -6.11 22.36
N SER A 6 -6.10 -5.15 23.23
CA SER A 6 -5.36 -4.89 24.48
C SER A 6 -5.43 -6.04 25.50
N GLU A 7 -6.43 -6.91 25.39
CA GLU A 7 -6.62 -8.05 26.32
C GLU A 7 -5.70 -9.24 26.00
N TYR A 8 -5.04 -9.25 24.84
CA TYR A 8 -4.16 -10.35 24.43
C TYR A 8 -2.76 -10.18 25.02
N ARG A 9 -2.25 -11.26 25.65
CA ARG A 9 -0.89 -11.31 26.22
C ARG A 9 0.22 -11.20 25.18
N PHE A 10 -0.04 -11.62 23.95
CA PHE A 10 0.91 -11.57 22.85
C PHE A 10 0.22 -11.04 21.60
N SER A 11 0.88 -10.10 20.92
CA SER A 11 0.48 -9.60 19.61
C SER A 11 1.64 -9.80 18.64
N ASN A 12 1.33 -10.22 17.42
CA ASN A 12 2.30 -10.29 16.35
C ASN A 12 1.99 -9.23 15.31
N THR A 13 3.02 -8.58 14.78
CA THR A 13 2.90 -7.63 13.68
C THR A 13 3.49 -8.27 12.44
N VAL A 14 2.66 -8.42 11.41
CA VAL A 14 3.09 -8.92 10.11
C VAL A 14 3.23 -7.73 9.17
N ASP A 15 4.41 -7.55 8.60
CA ASP A 15 4.62 -6.53 7.57
C ASP A 15 4.03 -7.03 6.24
N LEU A 16 3.05 -6.29 5.74
CA LEU A 16 2.37 -6.60 4.47
C LEU A 16 2.83 -5.69 3.33
N LYS A 17 3.95 -4.96 3.46
CA LYS A 17 4.33 -3.93 2.47
C LYS A 17 4.55 -4.51 1.08
N SER A 18 5.09 -5.73 1.00
CA SER A 18 5.30 -6.41 -0.29
C SER A 18 3.98 -6.76 -0.99
N ALA A 19 2.88 -6.96 -0.24
CA ALA A 19 1.59 -7.31 -0.81
C ALA A 19 0.98 -6.16 -1.64
N TYR A 20 1.35 -4.91 -1.39
CA TYR A 20 0.91 -3.77 -2.22
C TYR A 20 1.38 -3.87 -3.67
N PHE A 21 2.52 -4.55 -3.92
CA PHE A 21 2.99 -4.79 -5.28
C PHE A 21 2.14 -5.83 -6.04
N GLN A 22 1.27 -6.59 -5.36
CA GLN A 22 0.36 -7.53 -6.03
C GLN A 22 -0.79 -6.80 -6.73
N ILE A 23 -1.09 -5.56 -6.33
CA ILE A 23 -2.22 -4.78 -6.86
C ILE A 23 -1.74 -3.83 -7.95
N LEU A 24 -2.31 -3.99 -9.16
CA LEU A 24 -2.09 -3.09 -10.28
C LEU A 24 -2.82 -1.76 -10.09
N ILE A 25 -2.15 -0.65 -10.42
CA ILE A 25 -2.78 0.67 -10.45
C ILE A 25 -3.55 0.82 -11.78
N SER A 26 -4.72 1.44 -11.70
CA SER A 26 -5.50 1.86 -12.88
C SER A 26 -4.64 2.72 -13.82
N VAL A 27 -4.78 2.50 -15.13
CA VAL A 27 -4.03 3.25 -16.16
C VAL A 27 -4.27 4.76 -16.04
N ARG A 28 -5.46 5.19 -15.59
CA ARG A 28 -5.81 6.61 -15.40
C ARG A 28 -5.03 7.24 -14.24
N ASP A 29 -4.73 6.46 -13.22
CA ASP A 29 -4.13 6.95 -11.98
C ASP A 29 -2.60 6.86 -11.97
N LYS A 30 -2.04 6.17 -12.96
CA LYS A 30 -0.60 5.94 -13.11
C LYS A 30 0.22 7.24 -13.13
N SER A 31 -0.29 8.29 -13.76
CA SER A 31 0.37 9.60 -13.84
C SER A 31 0.56 10.26 -12.47
N TYR A 32 -0.34 10.01 -11.51
CA TYR A 32 -0.23 10.53 -10.14
C TYR A 32 0.81 9.78 -9.29
N THR A 33 1.37 8.69 -9.82
CA THR A 33 2.42 7.90 -9.15
C THR A 33 3.80 8.15 -9.75
N ALA A 34 3.99 9.29 -10.41
CA ALA A 34 5.28 9.69 -10.94
C ALA A 34 6.25 10.08 -9.83
N PHE A 35 7.51 9.64 -9.93
CA PHE A 35 8.58 10.03 -9.01
C PHE A 35 9.92 10.16 -9.75
N GLU A 36 10.81 10.98 -9.22
CA GLU A 36 12.17 11.14 -9.74
C GLU A 36 13.16 10.29 -8.93
N ALA A 37 14.05 9.59 -9.63
CA ALA A 37 15.18 8.92 -9.01
C ALA A 37 16.42 9.03 -9.91
N GLY A 38 17.45 9.72 -9.39
CA GLY A 38 18.72 9.91 -10.10
C GLY A 38 18.58 10.64 -11.44
N GLY A 39 17.79 11.73 -11.48
CA GLY A 39 17.59 12.54 -12.69
C GLY A 39 16.67 11.91 -13.73
N ARG A 40 15.99 10.80 -13.40
CA ARG A 40 15.05 10.11 -14.29
C ARG A 40 13.66 10.06 -13.68
N HIS A 41 12.66 10.19 -14.54
CA HIS A 41 11.25 10.10 -14.16
C HIS A 41 10.72 8.68 -14.35
N TYR A 42 10.06 8.17 -13.31
CA TYR A 42 9.43 6.86 -13.29
C TYR A 42 7.97 7.01 -12.90
N GLN A 43 7.14 6.05 -13.31
CA GLN A 43 5.76 5.93 -12.87
C GLN A 43 5.56 4.50 -12.36
N SER A 44 4.89 4.36 -11.22
CA SER A 44 4.63 3.03 -10.68
C SER A 44 3.57 2.29 -11.50
N LYS A 45 3.74 0.98 -11.65
CA LYS A 45 2.71 0.09 -12.21
C LYS A 45 1.83 -0.54 -11.12
N HIS A 46 2.38 -0.60 -9.91
CA HIS A 46 1.78 -1.26 -8.76
C HIS A 46 1.58 -0.28 -7.64
N THR A 47 0.62 -0.58 -6.77
CA THR A 47 0.24 0.38 -5.75
C THR A 47 1.41 0.64 -4.80
N LEU A 48 1.72 1.91 -4.61
CA LEU A 48 2.84 2.34 -3.78
C LEU A 48 2.43 2.44 -2.32
N PHE A 49 3.38 2.20 -1.43
CA PHE A 49 3.20 2.47 -0.01
C PHE A 49 3.04 3.98 0.23
N GLY A 50 2.17 4.37 1.16
CA GLY A 50 1.98 5.77 1.56
C GLY A 50 0.93 6.54 0.76
N VAL A 51 0.30 5.94 -0.24
CA VAL A 51 -0.88 6.51 -0.90
C VAL A 51 -2.13 6.18 -0.07
N THR A 52 -2.89 7.20 0.34
CA THR A 52 -3.99 7.05 1.31
C THR A 52 -5.08 6.08 0.86
N SER A 53 -5.38 6.05 -0.45
CA SER A 53 -6.39 5.17 -1.03
C SER A 53 -5.95 3.70 -1.12
N THR A 54 -4.66 3.42 -1.01
CA THR A 54 -4.08 2.09 -1.21
C THR A 54 -4.49 1.09 -0.16
N VAL A 55 -4.57 1.51 1.11
CA VAL A 55 -5.00 0.63 2.21
C VAL A 55 -6.47 0.25 2.05
N ALA A 56 -7.33 1.23 1.73
CA ALA A 56 -8.75 0.97 1.50
C ALA A 56 -8.98 0.07 0.29
N TYR A 57 -8.20 0.25 -0.78
CA TYR A 57 -8.27 -0.62 -1.95
C TYR A 57 -7.80 -2.04 -1.63
N PHE A 58 -6.69 -2.19 -0.89
CA PHE A 58 -6.19 -3.49 -0.45
C PHE A 58 -7.20 -4.22 0.44
N GLN A 59 -7.89 -3.52 1.34
CA GLN A 59 -8.92 -4.12 2.20
C GLN A 59 -10.17 -4.59 1.44
N SER A 60 -10.44 -4.04 0.24
CA SER A 60 -11.62 -4.40 -0.56
C SER A 60 -11.34 -5.46 -1.63
N HIS A 61 -10.07 -5.69 -1.99
CA HIS A 61 -9.68 -6.54 -3.11
C HIS A 61 -8.52 -7.51 -2.81
N GLY A 62 -7.92 -7.45 -1.63
CA GLY A 62 -6.82 -8.30 -1.17
C GLY A 62 -7.26 -9.51 -0.36
#